data_AF-A0A817B2R8-F1
#
_entry.id   AF-A0A817B2R8-F1
#
_cell.length_a   1.000
_cell.length_b   1.000
_cell.length_c   1.000
_cell.angle_alpha   90.00
_cell.angle_beta   90.00
_cell.angle_gamma   90.00
#
_symmetry.space_group_name_H-M   'P 1'
#
loop_
_entity.id
_entity.type
_entity.pdbx_description
1 polymer ?
#
loop_
_entity_poly.entity_id
_entity_poly.type
_entity_poly.pdbx_seq_one_letter_code
_entity_poly.pdbx_strand_id
1 'polypeptide(L)'
;KPDVFLSSTVNGSFNVLFFTTRFKEALFHYSFLLDMFGATLSKENPKRIHFEGEFYGREVMNMIACEGVDRVERPEIYKQWQVRMMRDGFKQKPVEAELVESFRVKMKKWGYHKDFVLDEYSNWFLQGWKGRILFSSSCWIPS
;
A
#
# COMPACT_ATOMS: atom_id res chain seq x y z
N LYS A 1 20.20 -8.01 16.34
CA LYS A 1 19.23 -6.89 16.25
C LYS A 1 19.58 -6.12 14.98
N PRO A 2 18.64 -5.86 14.05
CA PRO A 2 18.97 -5.11 12.83
C PRO A 2 19.29 -3.65 13.20
N ASP A 3 20.26 -3.03 12.55
CA ASP A 3 20.55 -1.59 12.77
C ASP A 3 19.40 -0.70 12.28
N VAL A 4 18.73 -1.14 11.21
CA VAL A 4 17.58 -0.49 10.60
C VAL A 4 16.60 -1.56 10.13
N PHE A 5 15.31 -1.30 10.33
CA PHE A 5 14.21 -2.09 9.76
C PHE A 5 13.37 -1.20 8.85
N LEU A 6 13.28 -1.58 7.57
CA LEU A 6 12.42 -0.93 6.59
C LEU A 6 11.14 -1.74 6.44
N SER A 7 10.00 -1.07 6.53
CA SER A 7 8.69 -1.69 6.33
C SER A 7 7.96 -1.01 5.20
N SER A 8 7.29 -1.80 4.36
CA SER A 8 6.32 -1.32 3.38
C SER A 8 5.05 -2.14 3.53
N THR A 9 3.91 -1.47 3.64
CA THR A 9 2.62 -2.11 3.91
C THR A 9 1.54 -1.56 3.00
N VAL A 10 0.65 -2.45 2.56
CA VAL A 10 -0.61 -2.07 1.92
C VAL A 10 -1.44 -1.30 2.94
N ASN A 11 -1.86 -0.08 2.58
CA ASN A 11 -2.70 0.74 3.43
C ASN A 11 -4.18 0.42 3.17
N GLY A 12 -4.77 -0.38 4.05
CA GLY A 12 -6.15 -0.84 3.93
C GLY A 12 -6.82 -1.10 5.27
N SER A 13 -8.11 -0.76 5.39
CA SER A 13 -8.92 -0.99 6.60
C SER A 13 -9.79 -2.25 6.50
N PHE A 14 -9.37 -3.24 5.70
CA PHE A 14 -10.18 -4.43 5.40
C PHE A 14 -9.74 -5.70 6.15
N ASN A 15 -8.84 -5.63 7.13
CA ASN A 15 -8.66 -6.74 8.09
C ASN A 15 -9.72 -6.77 9.23
N VAL A 16 -10.99 -6.52 8.92
CA VAL A 16 -12.10 -6.51 9.90
C VAL A 16 -12.86 -7.84 9.93
N LEU A 17 -13.53 -8.14 11.04
CA LEU A 17 -14.29 -9.39 11.21
C LEU A 17 -15.54 -9.46 10.33
N PHE A 18 -16.24 -8.34 10.16
CA PHE A 18 -17.51 -8.30 9.44
C PHE A 18 -17.31 -8.33 7.92
N PHE A 19 -17.82 -9.37 7.26
CA PHE A 19 -17.72 -9.58 5.81
C PHE A 19 -18.17 -8.36 4.99
N THR A 20 -19.35 -7.80 5.27
CA THR A 20 -19.90 -6.71 4.44
C THR A 20 -19.02 -5.46 4.46
N THR A 21 -18.50 -5.07 5.62
CA THR A 21 -17.59 -3.93 5.76
C THR A 21 -16.29 -4.21 5.00
N ARG A 22 -15.74 -5.40 5.21
CA ARG A 22 -14.52 -5.87 4.58
C ARG A 22 -14.61 -5.90 3.06
N PHE A 23 -15.69 -6.46 2.52
CA PHE A 23 -15.95 -6.56 1.10
C PHE A 23 -16.01 -5.17 0.46
N LYS A 24 -16.74 -4.22 1.08
CA LYS A 24 -16.81 -2.85 0.57
C LYS A 24 -15.44 -2.19 0.53
N GLU A 25 -14.69 -2.25 1.63
CA GLU A 25 -13.36 -1.65 1.71
C GLU A 25 -12.36 -2.27 0.72
N ALA A 26 -12.37 -3.60 0.58
CA ALA A 26 -11.54 -4.31 -0.39
C ALA A 26 -11.94 -3.94 -1.83
N LEU A 27 -13.23 -3.93 -2.16
CA LEU A 27 -13.73 -3.53 -3.47
C LEU A 27 -13.26 -2.12 -3.81
N PHE A 28 -13.34 -1.18 -2.87
CA PHE A 28 -12.82 0.17 -3.08
C PHE A 28 -11.31 0.17 -3.28
N HIS A 29 -10.53 -0.56 -2.48
CA HIS A 29 -9.07 -0.65 -2.62
C HIS A 29 -8.66 -1.18 -4.00
N TYR A 30 -9.18 -2.33 -4.41
CA TYR A 30 -8.85 -2.95 -5.69
C TYR A 30 -9.39 -2.16 -6.90
N SER A 31 -10.53 -1.49 -6.76
CA SER A 31 -11.01 -0.57 -7.81
C SER A 31 -10.02 0.56 -8.09
N PHE A 32 -9.39 1.13 -7.07
CA PHE A 32 -8.35 2.16 -7.27
C PHE A 32 -7.09 1.60 -7.95
N LEU A 33 -6.68 0.37 -7.62
CA LEU A 33 -5.55 -0.29 -8.29
C LEU A 33 -5.84 -0.59 -9.76
N LEU A 34 -7.02 -1.13 -10.07
CA LEU A 34 -7.43 -1.41 -11.45
C LEU A 34 -7.63 -0.14 -12.27
N ASP A 35 -8.15 0.94 -11.67
CA ASP A 35 -8.22 2.27 -12.31
C ASP A 35 -6.82 2.82 -12.61
N MET A 36 -5.87 2.67 -11.68
CA MET A 36 -4.46 3.04 -11.89
C MET A 36 -3.85 2.27 -13.06
N PHE A 37 -4.00 0.94 -13.12
CA PHE A 37 -3.52 0.15 -14.26
C PHE A 37 -4.24 0.54 -15.56
N GLY A 38 -5.54 0.80 -15.48
CA GLY A 38 -6.37 1.34 -16.56
C GLY A 38 -5.82 2.60 -17.20
N ALA A 39 -5.33 3.53 -16.38
CA ALA A 39 -4.82 4.82 -16.81
C ALA A 39 -3.34 4.80 -17.23
N THR A 40 -2.56 3.81 -16.78
CA THR A 40 -1.09 3.81 -16.94
C THR A 40 -0.57 2.73 -17.87
N LEU A 41 -1.37 1.69 -18.17
CA LEU A 41 -0.97 0.54 -18.97
C LEU A 41 -2.01 0.25 -20.07
N SER A 42 -1.55 -0.11 -21.27
CA SER A 42 -2.45 -0.57 -22.35
C SER A 42 -3.29 -1.77 -21.90
N LYS A 43 -4.55 -1.83 -22.35
CA LYS A 43 -5.50 -2.91 -22.01
C LYS A 43 -5.09 -4.25 -22.63
N GLU A 44 -4.45 -4.19 -23.78
CA GLU A 44 -3.97 -5.33 -24.55
C GLU A 44 -2.62 -5.85 -24.03
N ASN A 45 -2.02 -5.19 -23.04
CA ASN A 45 -0.75 -5.60 -22.47
C ASN A 45 -0.91 -6.95 -21.74
N PRO A 46 -0.29 -8.04 -22.22
CA PRO A 46 -0.45 -9.36 -21.61
C PRO A 46 0.12 -9.41 -20.19
N LYS A 47 1.14 -8.61 -19.88
CA LYS A 47 1.70 -8.53 -18.52
C LYS A 47 0.70 -7.90 -17.55
N ARG A 48 -0.06 -6.91 -18.01
CA ARG A 48 -1.14 -6.29 -17.23
C ARG A 48 -2.25 -7.30 -16.95
N ILE A 49 -2.76 -7.96 -18.00
CA ILE A 49 -3.83 -8.96 -17.89
C ILE A 49 -3.41 -10.07 -16.91
N HIS A 50 -2.19 -10.58 -17.06
CA HIS A 50 -1.65 -11.58 -16.16
C HIS A 50 -1.54 -11.06 -14.73
N PHE A 51 -1.00 -9.85 -14.51
CA PHE A 51 -0.85 -9.30 -13.16
C PHE A 51 -2.20 -9.02 -12.48
N GLU A 52 -3.17 -8.46 -13.20
CA GLU A 52 -4.52 -8.23 -12.67
C GLU A 52 -5.23 -9.55 -12.32
N GLY A 53 -5.17 -10.56 -13.19
CA GLY A 53 -5.86 -11.84 -12.99
C GLY A 53 -5.17 -12.77 -11.99
N GLU A 54 -3.85 -12.91 -12.10
CA GLU A 54 -3.10 -13.96 -11.39
C GLU A 54 -2.45 -13.45 -10.10
N PHE A 55 -2.13 -12.17 -9.98
CA PHE A 55 -1.59 -11.61 -8.74
C PHE A 55 -2.72 -11.03 -7.91
N TYR A 56 -3.34 -9.94 -8.38
CA TYR A 56 -4.42 -9.29 -7.62
C TYR A 56 -5.71 -10.12 -7.57
N GLY A 57 -6.02 -10.89 -8.61
CA GLY A 57 -7.16 -11.80 -8.57
C GLY A 57 -7.05 -12.82 -7.44
N ARG A 58 -5.84 -13.32 -7.14
CA ARG A 58 -5.62 -14.22 -5.99
C ARG A 58 -5.80 -13.52 -4.65
N GLU A 59 -5.29 -12.30 -4.50
CA GLU A 59 -5.50 -11.50 -3.29
C GLU A 59 -6.99 -11.21 -3.05
N VAL A 60 -7.70 -10.77 -4.09
CA VAL A 60 -9.15 -10.52 -4.07
C VAL A 60 -9.91 -11.79 -3.65
N MET A 61 -9.57 -12.93 -4.24
CA MET A 61 -10.20 -14.20 -3.91
C MET A 61 -9.95 -14.61 -2.45
N ASN A 62 -8.70 -14.51 -1.97
CA ASN A 62 -8.40 -14.79 -0.56
C ASN A 62 -9.18 -13.86 0.37
N MET A 63 -9.28 -12.59 0.02
CA MET A 63 -9.92 -11.56 0.83
C MET A 63 -11.44 -11.76 0.98
N ILE A 64 -12.09 -12.25 -0.07
CA ILE A 64 -13.55 -12.43 -0.14
C ILE A 64 -13.95 -13.84 0.30
N ALA A 65 -13.28 -14.88 -0.21
CA ALA A 65 -13.72 -16.26 -0.06
C ALA A 65 -13.19 -16.95 1.21
N CYS A 66 -12.07 -16.49 1.77
CA CYS A 66 -11.44 -17.14 2.92
C CYS A 66 -11.78 -16.44 4.24
N GLU A 67 -11.80 -17.21 5.32
CA GLU A 67 -11.96 -16.75 6.70
C GLU A 67 -10.96 -17.46 7.62
N GLY A 68 -10.87 -17.02 8.87
CA GLY A 68 -10.01 -17.68 9.87
C GLY A 68 -8.54 -17.77 9.42
N VAL A 69 -7.92 -18.93 9.61
CA VAL A 69 -6.51 -19.15 9.24
C VAL A 69 -6.27 -19.20 7.73
N ASP A 70 -7.30 -19.48 6.94
CA ASP A 70 -7.21 -19.56 5.48
C ASP A 70 -7.15 -18.17 4.83
N ARG A 71 -7.59 -17.14 5.56
CA ARG A 71 -7.46 -15.74 5.12
C ARG A 71 -6.07 -15.21 5.49
N VAL A 72 -5.23 -15.12 4.47
CA VAL A 72 -3.83 -14.66 4.54
C VAL A 72 -3.75 -13.15 4.34
N GLU A 73 -4.53 -12.60 3.40
CA GLU A 73 -4.57 -11.17 3.13
C GLU A 73 -5.26 -10.42 4.26
N ARG A 74 -4.46 -9.64 5.00
CA ARG A 74 -4.88 -8.92 6.21
C ARG A 74 -4.31 -7.51 6.27
N PRO A 75 -4.52 -6.68 5.25
CA PRO A 75 -4.00 -5.32 5.26
C PRO A 75 -4.67 -4.49 6.34
N GLU A 76 -3.84 -3.67 6.94
CA GLU A 76 -4.15 -2.79 8.05
C GLU A 76 -3.61 -1.41 7.71
N ILE A 77 -4.21 -0.36 8.27
CA ILE A 77 -3.74 1.00 8.01
C ILE A 77 -2.38 1.20 8.68
N TYR A 78 -1.53 2.04 8.09
CA TYR A 78 -0.16 2.27 8.58
C TYR A 78 -0.09 2.72 10.05
N LYS A 79 -1.14 3.40 10.54
CA LYS A 79 -1.26 3.81 11.95
C LYS A 79 -1.34 2.62 12.90
N GLN A 80 -1.97 1.51 12.50
CA GLN A 80 -2.02 0.28 13.30
C GLN A 80 -0.63 -0.37 13.34
N TRP A 81 0.08 -0.38 12.21
CA TRP A 81 1.47 -0.83 12.15
C TRP A 81 2.40 0.02 13.03
N GLN A 82 2.22 1.34 13.04
CA GLN A 82 2.98 2.25 13.90
C GLN A 82 2.87 1.85 15.38
N VAL A 83 1.65 1.58 15.87
CA VAL A 83 1.41 1.15 17.25
C VAL A 83 2.11 -0.17 17.56
N ARG A 84 2.06 -1.15 16.64
CA ARG A 84 2.73 -2.45 16.83
C ARG A 84 4.24 -2.29 16.91
N MET A 85 4.84 -1.56 15.96
CA MET A 85 6.28 -1.33 15.93
C MET A 85 6.78 -0.63 17.21
N MET A 86 6.07 0.39 17.68
CA MET A 86 6.43 1.09 18.92
C MET A 86 6.32 0.20 20.14
N ARG A 87 5.25 -0.60 20.25
CA ARG A 87 5.07 -1.56 21.34
C ARG A 87 6.18 -2.60 21.38
N ASP A 88 6.66 -3.01 20.22
CA ASP A 88 7.69 -4.04 20.09
C ASP A 88 9.12 -3.45 20.16
N GLY A 89 9.25 -2.22 20.68
CA GLY A 89 10.54 -1.60 21.01
C GLY A 89 11.25 -0.94 19.83
N PHE A 90 10.53 -0.52 18.80
CA PHE A 90 11.11 0.24 17.68
C PHE A 90 10.75 1.73 17.76
N LYS A 91 11.68 2.57 17.34
CA LYS A 91 11.48 4.01 17.15
C LYS A 91 11.49 4.33 15.66
N GLN A 92 10.45 5.04 15.19
CA GLN A 92 10.37 5.47 13.80
C GLN A 92 11.41 6.54 13.50
N LYS A 93 12.11 6.41 12.37
CA LYS A 93 12.98 7.45 11.82
C LYS A 93 12.19 8.33 10.85
N PRO A 94 12.41 9.66 10.87
CA PRO A 94 11.86 10.57 9.87
C PRO A 94 12.26 10.17 8.44
N VAL A 95 11.30 10.27 7.53
CA VAL A 95 11.57 10.28 6.10
C VAL A 95 11.98 11.70 5.75
N GLU A 96 13.13 11.87 5.11
CA GLU A 96 13.63 13.19 4.74
C GLU A 96 12.74 13.82 3.67
N ALA A 97 12.22 15.03 3.91
CA ALA A 97 11.37 15.74 2.97
C ALA A 97 12.07 15.98 1.61
N GLU A 98 13.38 16.24 1.64
CA GLU A 98 14.21 16.39 0.44
C GLU A 98 14.24 15.12 -0.41
N LEU A 99 14.28 13.94 0.23
CA LEU A 99 14.21 12.66 -0.47
C LEU A 99 12.87 12.50 -1.19
N VAL A 100 11.76 12.81 -0.51
CA VAL A 100 10.40 12.72 -1.09
C VAL A 100 10.27 13.66 -2.29
N GLU A 101 10.75 14.90 -2.16
CA GLU A 101 10.72 15.87 -3.25
C GLU A 101 11.60 15.43 -4.43
N SER A 102 12.76 14.84 -4.16
CA SER A 102 13.62 14.27 -5.20
C SER A 102 12.90 13.18 -6.02
N PHE A 103 12.07 12.35 -5.36
CA PHE A 103 11.27 11.33 -6.04
C PHE A 103 10.14 11.96 -6.85
N ARG A 104 9.44 12.98 -6.34
CA ARG A 104 8.42 13.71 -7.10
C ARG A 104 8.98 14.30 -8.40
N VAL A 105 10.15 14.94 -8.32
CA VAL A 105 10.86 15.48 -9.49
C VAL A 105 11.22 14.36 -10.49
N LYS A 106 11.76 13.23 -10.00
CA LYS A 106 12.10 12.08 -10.85
C LYS A 106 10.87 11.48 -11.53
N MET A 107 9.77 11.28 -10.81
CA MET A 107 8.51 10.77 -11.36
C MET A 107 7.97 11.67 -12.47
N LYS A 108 7.99 12.99 -12.26
CA LYS A 108 7.62 13.96 -13.30
C LYS A 108 8.53 13.86 -14.53
N LYS A 109 9.85 13.77 -14.32
CA LYS A 109 10.84 13.62 -15.41
C LYS A 109 10.66 12.32 -16.19
N TRP A 110 10.29 11.23 -15.53
CA TRP A 110 10.05 9.93 -16.14
C TRP A 110 8.66 9.81 -16.79
N GLY A 111 7.84 10.86 -16.74
CA GLY A 111 6.51 10.85 -17.37
C GLY A 111 5.49 9.98 -16.65
N TYR A 112 5.62 9.82 -15.31
CA TYR A 112 4.58 9.15 -14.53
C TYR A 112 3.26 9.92 -14.64
N HIS A 113 2.16 9.17 -14.57
CA HIS A 113 0.82 9.75 -14.61
C HIS A 113 0.62 10.74 -13.45
N LYS A 114 0.00 11.90 -13.73
CA LYS A 114 -0.17 13.01 -12.78
C LYS A 114 -0.94 12.66 -11.50
N ASP A 115 -1.75 11.59 -11.55
CA ASP A 115 -2.58 11.15 -10.44
C ASP A 115 -1.84 10.23 -9.45
N PHE A 116 -0.59 9.85 -9.74
CA PHE A 116 0.26 9.23 -8.73
C PHE A 116 0.52 10.21 -7.60
N VAL A 117 0.30 9.75 -6.37
CA VAL A 117 0.53 10.53 -5.15
C VAL A 117 1.79 10.02 -4.48
N LEU A 118 2.67 10.95 -4.12
CA LEU A 118 3.80 10.71 -3.25
C LEU A 118 3.80 11.75 -2.14
N ASP A 119 3.74 11.31 -0.89
CA ASP A 119 3.62 12.20 0.24
C ASP A 119 4.43 11.76 1.45
N GLU A 120 4.68 12.70 2.36
CA GLU A 120 5.28 12.44 3.65
C GLU A 120 4.34 12.92 4.75
N TYR A 121 4.00 12.03 5.68
CA TYR A 121 3.18 12.39 6.82
C TYR A 121 3.54 11.57 8.05
N SER A 122 3.84 12.24 9.15
CA SER A 122 4.19 11.59 10.42
C SER A 122 5.33 10.57 10.26
N ASN A 123 6.38 10.93 9.50
CA ASN A 123 7.53 10.09 9.22
C ASN A 123 7.23 8.85 8.35
N TRP A 124 6.09 8.85 7.64
CA TRP A 124 5.75 7.82 6.66
C TRP A 124 5.95 8.33 5.25
N PHE A 125 6.51 7.48 4.39
CA PHE A 125 6.54 7.67 2.95
C PHE A 125 5.27 7.04 2.35
N LEU A 126 4.35 7.89 1.91
CA LEU A 126 3.02 7.49 1.45
C LEU A 126 2.96 7.50 -0.08
N GLN A 127 2.37 6.45 -0.64
CA GLN A 127 2.22 6.27 -2.09
C GLN A 127 0.75 6.04 -2.40
N GLY A 128 0.24 6.66 -3.46
CA GLY A 128 -1.18 6.62 -3.74
C GLY A 128 -1.57 6.92 -5.18
N TRP A 129 -2.87 6.94 -5.40
CA TRP A 129 -3.52 7.19 -6.69
C TRP A 129 -4.79 8.02 -6.49
N LYS A 130 -4.95 9.11 -7.25
CA LYS A 130 -6.13 10.01 -7.20
C LYS A 130 -6.51 10.42 -5.76
N GLY A 131 -5.52 10.79 -4.95
CA GLY A 131 -5.70 11.22 -3.56
C GLY A 131 -5.88 10.09 -2.53
N ARG A 132 -5.98 8.82 -2.95
CA ARG A 132 -6.04 7.67 -2.03
C ARG A 132 -4.64 7.12 -1.78
N ILE A 133 -4.23 7.00 -0.53
CA ILE A 133 -3.00 6.31 -0.13
C ILE A 133 -3.21 4.80 -0.20
N LEU A 134 -2.41 4.12 -1.04
CA LEU A 134 -2.47 2.68 -1.29
C LEU A 134 -1.36 1.92 -0.57
N PHE A 135 -0.18 2.52 -0.47
CA PHE A 135 0.98 1.92 0.20
C PHE A 135 1.63 2.94 1.13
N SER A 136 2.28 2.41 2.16
CA SER A 136 2.95 3.20 3.17
C SER A 136 4.27 2.53 3.52
N SER A 137 5.35 3.31 3.54
CA SER A 137 6.68 2.81 3.89
C SER A 137 7.28 3.61 5.04
N SER A 138 8.02 2.96 5.91
CA SER A 138 8.65 3.58 7.08
C SER A 138 9.98 2.94 7.42
N CYS A 139 10.81 3.71 8.13
CA CYS A 139 12.11 3.30 8.62
C CYS A 139 12.09 3.26 10.14
N TRP A 140 12.66 2.21 10.74
CA TRP A 140 12.64 1.96 12.17
C TRP A 140 14.04 1.62 12.66
N ILE A 141 14.39 2.12 13.84
CA ILE A 141 15.56 1.67 14.58
C ILE A 141 15.11 0.97 15.86
N PRO A 142 15.79 -0.09 16.29
CA PRO A 142 15.47 -0.69 17.58
C PRO A 142 15.83 0.26 18.72
N SER A 143 14.92 0.47 19.66
CA SER A 143 15.13 1.26 20.88
C SER A 143 15.90 0.51 21.94
#